data_AF-A0A7W0ISW9-F1
#
_entry.id   AF-A0A7W0ISW9-F1
#
_cell.length_a   1.000
_cell.length_b   1.000
_cell.length_c   1.000
_cell.angle_alpha   90.00
_cell.angle_beta   90.00
_cell.angle_gamma   90.00
#
_symmetry.space_group_name_H-M   'P 1'
#
loop_
_entity.id
_entity.type
_entity.pdbx_description
1 polymer ?
#
loop_
_entity_poly.entity_id
_entity_poly.type
_entity_poly.pdbx_seq_one_letter_code
_entity_poly.pdbx_strand_id
1 'polypeptide(L)'
;MEPKDYADILFIAKKFPFIWENIIEEAKKKDLWVEPIAVSRIIKEFPIELLTPIKWVTQPDLKHVQGSLALISEDILKGGQNSLVP
;
A
#
# COMPACT_ATOMS: atom_id res chain seq x y z
N MET A 1 4.90 -8.00 8.21
CA MET A 1 5.17 -6.68 7.62
C MET A 1 5.47 -5.70 8.74
N GLU A 2 6.56 -4.98 8.62
CA GLU A 2 6.95 -3.89 9.50
C GLU A 2 6.29 -2.58 9.03
N PRO A 3 6.14 -1.55 9.90
CA PRO A 3 5.59 -0.25 9.50
C PRO A 3 6.28 0.41 8.28
N LYS A 4 7.57 0.11 8.06
CA LYS A 4 8.33 0.59 6.90
C LYS A 4 7.85 -0.03 5.59
N ASP A 5 7.36 -1.27 5.58
CA ASP A 5 6.86 -1.91 4.36
C ASP A 5 5.65 -1.15 3.80
N TYR A 6 4.77 -0.65 4.67
CA TYR A 6 3.62 0.18 4.30
C TYR A 6 4.06 1.54 3.73
N ALA A 7 5.12 2.11 4.29
CA ALA A 7 5.73 3.32 3.76
C ALA A 7 6.29 3.06 2.35
N ASP A 8 7.04 1.99 2.16
CA ASP A 8 7.64 1.65 0.87
C ASP A 8 6.56 1.45 -0.20
N ILE A 9 5.51 0.68 0.09
CA ILE A 9 4.36 0.50 -0.80
C ILE A 9 3.73 1.86 -1.15
N LEU A 10 3.44 2.69 -0.15
CA LEU A 10 2.82 3.99 -0.36
C LEU A 10 3.68 4.90 -1.26
N PHE A 11 4.97 5.00 -0.99
CA PHE A 11 5.84 5.93 -1.69
C PHE A 11 6.23 5.42 -3.09
N ILE A 12 6.25 4.11 -3.31
CA ILE A 12 6.32 3.52 -4.66
C ILE A 12 5.04 3.83 -5.42
N ALA A 13 3.87 3.60 -4.82
CA ALA A 13 2.57 3.90 -5.43
C ALA A 13 2.41 5.38 -5.76
N LYS A 14 2.98 6.30 -4.97
CA LYS A 14 2.97 7.74 -5.28
C LYS A 14 3.91 8.15 -6.43
N LYS A 15 4.77 7.25 -6.92
CA LYS A 15 5.77 7.58 -7.95
C LYS A 15 5.54 6.88 -9.29
N PHE A 16 4.93 5.71 -9.29
CA PHE A 16 4.88 4.87 -10.49
C PHE A 16 3.44 4.52 -10.88
N PRO A 17 3.06 4.69 -12.16
CA PRO A 17 1.83 4.13 -12.67
C PRO A 17 2.00 2.63 -12.89
N PHE A 18 1.03 1.84 -12.42
CA PHE A 18 0.96 0.40 -12.62
C PHE A 18 -0.47 -0.11 -12.41
N ILE A 19 -0.69 -1.39 -12.69
CA ILE A 19 -1.96 -2.10 -12.47
C ILE A 19 -1.78 -3.04 -11.29
N TRP A 20 -2.66 -2.93 -10.28
CA TRP A 20 -2.55 -3.73 -9.05
C TRP A 20 -2.74 -5.22 -9.27
N GLU A 21 -3.60 -5.62 -10.21
CA GLU A 21 -3.76 -7.02 -10.61
C GLU A 21 -2.41 -7.64 -11.00
N ASN A 22 -1.65 -6.99 -11.89
CA ASN A 22 -0.32 -7.45 -12.30
C ASN A 22 0.65 -7.55 -11.10
N ILE A 23 0.64 -6.58 -10.18
CA ILE A 23 1.51 -6.60 -9.00
C ILE A 23 1.19 -7.80 -8.10
N ILE A 24 -0.10 -8.06 -7.87
CA ILE A 24 -0.55 -9.19 -7.06
C ILE A 24 -0.22 -10.52 -7.75
N GLU A 25 -0.42 -10.64 -9.07
CA GLU A 25 -0.04 -11.82 -9.82
C GLU A 25 1.46 -12.13 -9.74
N GLU A 26 2.32 -11.11 -9.87
CA GLU A 26 3.77 -11.30 -9.71
C GLU A 26 4.15 -11.69 -8.27
N ALA A 27 3.48 -11.14 -7.27
CA ALA A 27 3.69 -11.52 -5.87
C ALA A 27 3.27 -12.98 -5.59
N LYS A 28 2.14 -13.41 -6.15
CA LYS A 28 1.62 -14.79 -6.06
C LYS A 28 2.61 -15.84 -6.58
N LYS A 29 3.43 -15.50 -7.59
CA LYS A 29 4.45 -16.42 -8.12
C LYS A 29 5.52 -16.79 -7.10
N LYS A 30 5.73 -15.95 -6.08
CA LYS A 30 6.71 -16.18 -5.01
C LYS A 30 6.07 -16.71 -3.74
N ASP A 31 4.86 -16.24 -3.44
CA ASP A 31 4.10 -16.64 -2.27
C ASP A 31 2.62 -16.83 -2.63
N LEU A 32 2.18 -18.08 -2.66
CA LEU A 32 0.82 -18.47 -3.06
C LEU A 32 -0.26 -17.93 -2.11
N TRP A 33 0.10 -17.46 -0.92
CA TRP A 33 -0.86 -16.91 0.06
C TRP A 33 -1.23 -15.45 -0.23
N VAL A 34 -0.60 -14.81 -1.21
CA VAL A 34 -0.87 -13.41 -1.57
C VAL A 34 -2.18 -13.29 -2.33
N GLU A 35 -3.30 -13.15 -1.61
CA GLU A 35 -4.62 -12.92 -2.21
C GLU A 35 -5.05 -11.45 -2.12
N PRO A 36 -5.62 -10.84 -3.19
CA PRO A 36 -5.99 -9.42 -3.21
C PRO A 36 -6.84 -8.98 -2.01
N ILE A 37 -7.82 -9.82 -1.64
CA ILE A 37 -8.71 -9.53 -0.51
C ILE A 37 -7.92 -9.45 0.80
N ALA A 38 -7.02 -10.41 1.04
CA ALA A 38 -6.21 -10.46 2.24
C ALA A 38 -5.23 -9.26 2.29
N VAL A 39 -4.54 -8.99 1.18
CA VAL A 39 -3.60 -7.86 1.07
C VAL A 39 -4.31 -6.53 1.31
N SER A 40 -5.48 -6.32 0.68
CA SER A 40 -6.24 -5.09 0.87
C SER A 40 -6.62 -4.87 2.34
N ARG A 41 -7.04 -5.94 3.02
CA ARG A 41 -7.44 -5.89 4.41
C ARG A 41 -6.26 -5.54 5.31
N ILE A 42 -5.11 -6.17 5.08
CA ILE A 42 -3.86 -5.88 5.81
C ILE A 42 -3.48 -4.40 5.66
N ILE A 43 -3.58 -3.84 4.46
CA ILE A 43 -3.27 -2.42 4.21
C ILE A 43 -4.30 -1.49 4.88
N LYS A 44 -5.59 -1.81 4.77
CA LYS A 44 -6.68 -1.01 5.34
C LYS A 44 -6.69 -0.97 6.86
N GLU A 45 -6.37 -2.10 7.50
CA GLU A 45 -6.37 -2.25 8.95
C GLU A 45 -5.07 -1.78 9.61
N PHE A 46 -4.11 -1.26 8.82
CA PHE A 46 -2.84 -0.80 9.35
C PHE A 46 -3.01 0.37 10.34
N PRO A 47 -2.54 0.24 11.59
CA PRO A 47 -2.58 1.32 12.58
C PRO A 47 -1.54 2.40 12.24
N ILE A 48 -2.03 3.54 11.75
CA ILE A 48 -1.21 4.63 11.19
C ILE A 48 -0.21 5.22 12.19
N GLU A 49 -0.52 5.14 13.48
CA GLU A 49 0.31 5.62 14.58
C GLU A 49 1.67 4.89 14.63
N LEU A 50 1.76 3.68 14.09
CA LEU A 50 3.01 2.92 13.99
C LEU A 50 4.02 3.54 13.02
N LEU A 51 3.63 4.53 12.21
CA LEU A 51 4.57 5.33 11.41
C LEU A 51 5.26 6.45 12.20
N THR A 52 4.73 6.81 13.37
CA THR A 52 5.29 7.88 14.23
C THR A 52 6.74 7.63 14.65
N PRO A 53 7.15 6.42 15.13
CA PRO A 53 8.52 6.18 15.57
C PRO A 53 9.53 6.01 14.43
N ILE A 54 9.10 5.99 13.17
CA ILE A 54 10.01 5.89 12.02
C ILE A 54 10.83 7.19 11.92
N LYS A 55 12.14 7.05 11.69
CA LYS A 55 13.03 8.19 11.45
C LYS A 55 12.85 8.70 10.02
N TRP A 56 11.99 9.70 9.85
CA TRP A 56 11.76 10.36 8.58
C TRP A 56 12.76 11.47 8.31
N VAL A 57 13.17 11.65 7.05
CA VAL A 57 13.86 12.88 6.62
C VAL A 57 12.89 14.07 6.68
N THR A 58 11.63 13.83 6.30
CA THR A 58 10.53 14.79 6.43
C THR A 58 9.29 14.02 6.87
N GLN A 59 8.72 14.40 8.02
CA GLN A 59 7.57 13.73 8.61
C GLN A 59 6.36 13.83 7.65
N PRO A 60 5.77 12.71 7.22
CA PRO A 60 4.56 12.75 6.41
C PRO A 60 3.34 13.11 7.28
N ASP A 61 2.35 13.75 6.67
CA ASP A 61 1.04 13.96 7.31
C ASP A 61 0.30 12.63 7.42
N LEU A 62 0.14 12.13 8.65
CA LEU A 62 -0.48 10.84 8.91
C LEU A 62 -1.94 10.75 8.43
N LYS A 63 -2.70 11.86 8.41
CA LYS A 63 -4.07 11.84 7.88
C LYS A 63 -4.08 11.62 6.37
N HIS A 64 -3.18 12.30 5.65
CA HIS A 64 -3.02 12.09 4.22
C HIS A 64 -2.49 10.69 3.90
N VAL A 65 -1.59 10.16 4.72
CA VAL A 65 -1.11 8.79 4.57
C VAL A 65 -2.25 7.78 4.75
N GLN A 66 -3.05 7.92 5.81
CA GLN A 66 -4.18 7.03 6.07
C GLN A 66 -5.17 7.04 4.89
N GLY A 67 -5.51 8.22 4.36
CA GLY A 67 -6.34 8.33 3.16
C GLY A 67 -5.72 7.66 1.93
N SER A 68 -4.40 7.79 1.76
CA SER A 68 -3.69 7.12 0.65
C SER A 68 -3.67 5.60 0.78
N LEU A 69 -3.49 5.06 1.99
CA LEU A 69 -3.54 3.62 2.24
C LEU A 69 -4.96 3.05 2.03
N ALA A 70 -6.00 3.81 2.37
CA ALA A 70 -7.38 3.45 2.07
C ALA A 70 -7.62 3.36 0.55
N LEU A 71 -7.12 4.31 -0.23
CA LEU A 71 -7.18 4.27 -1.70
C LEU A 71 -6.43 3.06 -2.27
N ILE A 72 -5.20 2.80 -1.80
CA ILE A 72 -4.44 1.60 -2.20
C ILE A 72 -5.22 0.32 -1.91
N SER A 73 -5.85 0.21 -0.74
CA SER A 73 -6.68 -0.94 -0.41
C SER A 73 -7.84 -1.11 -1.39
N GLU A 74 -8.49 -0.03 -1.80
CA GLU A 74 -9.59 -0.10 -2.78
C GLU A 74 -9.10 -0.48 -4.18
N ASP A 75 -7.99 0.09 -4.62
CA ASP A 75 -7.41 -0.19 -5.92
C ASP A 75 -6.98 -1.67 -6.02
N ILE A 76 -6.39 -2.23 -4.96
CA ILE A 76 -6.03 -3.66 -4.87
C ILE A 76 -7.26 -4.54 -4.96
N LEU A 77 -8.35 -4.20 -4.26
CA LEU A 77 -9.60 -4.99 -4.32
C LEU A 77 -10.22 -4.99 -5.71
N LYS A 78 -10.14 -3.86 -6.43
CA LYS A 78 -10.66 -3.73 -7.79
C LYS A 78 -9.71 -4.32 -8.83
N GLY A 79 -8.45 -4.58 -8.48
CA GLY A 79 -7.39 -4.99 -9.42
C GLY A 79 -6.98 -3.91 -10.42
N GLY A 80 -7.43 -2.66 -10.21
CA GLY A 80 -7.35 -1.60 -11.21
C GLY A 80 -6.01 -0.90 -11.32
N GLN A 81 -6.00 0.21 -12.06
CA GLN A 81 -4.87 1.13 -12.08
C GLN A 81 -4.61 1.73 -10.70
N ASN A 82 -3.35 2.01 -10.40
CA ASN A 82 -2.94 2.76 -9.21
C ASN A 82 -3.45 4.20 -9.31
N SER A 83 -4.44 4.54 -8.49
CA SER A 83 -5.13 5.84 -8.51
C SER A 83 -4.34 6.97 -7.82
N LEU A 84 -3.18 6.67 -7.20
CA LEU A 84 -2.35 7.67 -6.54
C LEU A 84 -1.49 8.50 -7.51
N VAL A 85 -1.47 8.11 -8.78
CA VAL A 85 -0.77 8.83 -9.85
C VAL A 85 -1.66 8.90 -11.09
N PRO A 86 -1.51 9.95 -11.93
CA PRO A 86 -2.24 10.09 -13.19
C PRO A 86 -1.81 9.06 -14.24
#